data_AF-A0A1B8Q8D0-F1
#
_entry.id   AF-A0A1B8Q8D0-F1
#
_cell.length_a   1.000
_cell.length_b   1.000
_cell.length_c   1.000
_cell.angle_alpha   90.00
_cell.angle_beta   90.00
_cell.angle_gamma   90.00
#
_symmetry.space_group_name_H-M   'P 1'
#
loop_
_entity.id
_entity.type
_entity.pdbx_description
1 polymer ?
#
loop_
_entity_poly.entity_id
_entity_poly.type
_entity_poly.pdbx_seq_one_letter_code
_entity_poly.pdbx_strand_id
1 'polypeptide(L)'
;MTAQTQSTQTARFEARIPKHVHDTIKLASQMTGRTMSDFVMSIAYEHAQKTVQKEQSWLHFLNQLSVQDQEQFAETLINPPPMNDAMKKAMAIHDEFFKDSV
;
A
#
# COMPACT_ATOMS: atom_id res chain seq x y z
N MET A 1 38.89 -6.12 -5.34
CA MET A 1 37.88 -5.10 -4.99
C MET A 1 37.47 -4.41 -6.27
N THR A 2 36.44 -4.90 -6.95
CA THR A 2 35.91 -4.30 -8.18
C THR A 2 34.72 -3.43 -7.82
N ALA A 3 34.87 -2.11 -7.94
CA ALA A 3 33.80 -1.15 -7.75
C ALA A 3 32.79 -1.31 -8.90
N GLN A 4 31.60 -1.80 -8.59
CA GLN A 4 30.48 -1.80 -9.52
C GLN A 4 30.03 -0.35 -9.73
N THR A 5 30.34 0.20 -10.91
CA THR A 5 29.76 1.46 -11.37
C THR A 5 28.27 1.22 -11.63
N GLN A 6 27.41 1.58 -10.68
CA GLN A 6 25.96 1.58 -10.88
C GLN A 6 25.64 2.56 -12.02
N SER A 7 25.36 2.03 -13.20
CA SER A 7 24.81 2.81 -14.31
C SER A 7 23.48 3.40 -13.86
N THR A 8 23.42 4.72 -13.70
CA THR A 8 22.18 5.44 -13.45
C THR A 8 21.27 5.21 -14.65
N GLN A 9 20.28 4.32 -14.50
CA GLN A 9 19.27 4.12 -15.54
C GLN A 9 18.48 5.42 -15.68
N THR A 10 18.57 6.05 -16.85
CA THR A 10 17.80 7.24 -17.20
C THR A 10 16.64 6.84 -18.09
N ALA A 11 15.47 7.44 -17.87
CA ALA A 11 14.28 7.25 -18.68
C ALA A 11 13.84 8.59 -19.29
N ARG A 12 13.31 8.57 -20.51
CA ARG A 12 12.79 9.77 -21.19
C ARG A 12 11.31 9.96 -20.89
N PHE A 13 10.92 11.20 -20.59
CA PHE A 13 9.53 11.61 -20.39
C PHE A 13 9.09 12.47 -21.58
N GLU A 14 8.35 11.88 -22.52
CA GLU A 14 7.92 12.53 -23.76
C GLU A 14 6.38 12.59 -23.82
N ALA A 15 5.82 13.76 -24.13
CA ALA A 15 4.38 13.94 -24.29
C ALA A 15 4.09 14.94 -25.42
N ARG A 16 3.09 14.62 -26.25
CA ARG A 16 2.54 15.57 -27.23
C ARG A 16 1.39 16.33 -26.59
N ILE A 17 1.50 17.65 -26.57
CA ILE A 17 0.49 18.53 -25.96
C ILE A 17 -0.01 19.58 -26.95
N PRO A 18 -1.27 20.03 -26.83
CA PRO A 18 -1.77 21.16 -27.60
C PRO A 18 -0.94 22.43 -27.36
N LYS A 19 -0.87 23.31 -28.37
CA LYS A 19 -0.10 24.56 -28.29
C LYS A 19 -0.50 25.43 -27.09
N HIS A 20 -1.80 25.54 -26.80
CA HIS A 20 -2.27 26.36 -25.69
C HIS A 20 -1.75 25.85 -24.34
N VAL A 21 -1.68 24.52 -24.14
CA VAL A 21 -1.12 23.90 -22.93
C VAL A 21 0.37 24.22 -22.82
N HIS A 22 1.12 24.09 -23.92
CA HIS A 22 2.53 24.43 -23.96
C HIS A 22 2.78 25.90 -23.58
N ASP A 23 2.02 26.84 -24.16
CA ASP A 23 2.18 28.27 -23.90
C ASP A 23 1.92 28.60 -22.41
N THR A 24 0.90 27.99 -21.81
CA THR A 24 0.61 28.14 -20.37
C THR A 24 1.74 27.60 -19.50
N ILE A 25 2.22 26.39 -19.78
CA ILE A 25 3.31 25.78 -18.99
C ILE A 25 4.60 26.60 -19.11
N LYS A 26 4.92 27.08 -20.32
CA LYS A 26 6.09 27.93 -20.56
C LYS A 26 6.03 29.22 -19.74
N LEU A 27 4.87 29.87 -19.68
CA LEU A 27 4.68 31.06 -18.86
C LEU A 27 4.85 30.75 -17.37
N ALA A 28 4.23 29.68 -16.88
CA ALA A 28 4.33 29.26 -15.48
C ALA A 28 5.78 28.90 -15.08
N SER A 29 6.52 28.20 -15.95
CA SER A 29 7.93 27.88 -15.68
C SER A 29 8.78 29.14 -15.61
N GLN A 30 8.53 30.13 -16.48
CA GLN A 30 9.22 31.42 -16.43
C GLN A 30 8.91 32.20 -15.16
N MET A 31 7.64 32.21 -14.73
CA MET A 31 7.23 32.87 -13.48
C MET A 31 7.89 32.26 -12.24
N THR A 32 8.19 30.96 -12.26
CA THR A 32 8.88 30.25 -11.17
C THR A 32 10.41 30.27 -11.29
N GLY A 33 10.95 30.90 -12.34
CA GLY A 33 12.41 30.96 -12.57
C GLY A 33 13.03 29.62 -12.95
N ARG A 34 12.25 28.68 -13.50
CA ARG A 34 12.67 27.31 -13.82
C ARG A 34 12.55 27.01 -15.31
N THR A 35 13.26 25.99 -15.76
CA THR A 35 13.05 25.47 -17.12
C THR A 35 11.69 24.77 -17.20
N MET A 36 11.09 24.73 -18.40
CA MET A 36 9.79 24.07 -18.60
C MET A 36 9.84 22.60 -18.20
N SER A 37 10.93 21.91 -18.52
CA SER A 37 11.13 20.49 -18.17
C SER A 37 11.22 20.28 -16.67
N ASP A 38 11.96 21.13 -15.95
CA ASP A 38 12.06 21.05 -14.48
C ASP A 38 10.73 21.36 -13.80
N PHE A 39 10.01 22.37 -14.30
CA PHE A 39 8.68 22.72 -13.80
C PHE A 39 7.69 21.55 -13.94
N VAL A 40 7.61 20.94 -15.13
CA VAL A 40 6.71 19.79 -15.35
C VAL A 40 7.15 18.57 -14.53
N MET A 41 8.45 18.27 -14.52
CA MET A 41 8.97 17.09 -13.82
C MET A 41 8.75 17.20 -12.31
N SER A 42 9.00 18.36 -11.71
CA SER A 42 8.78 18.56 -10.27
C SER A 42 7.32 18.39 -9.88
N ILE A 43 6.39 18.99 -10.62
CA ILE A 43 4.94 18.84 -10.36
C ILE A 43 4.48 17.40 -10.59
N ALA A 44 4.91 16.77 -11.69
CA ALA A 44 4.55 15.40 -12.01
C ALA A 44 5.08 14.42 -10.95
N TYR A 45 6.34 14.60 -10.52
CA TYR A 45 6.96 13.76 -9.50
C TYR A 45 6.32 13.95 -8.13
N GLU A 46 6.08 15.20 -7.70
CA GLU A 46 5.39 15.47 -6.44
C GLU A 46 3.98 14.85 -6.41
N HIS A 47 3.23 15.02 -7.50
CA HIS A 47 1.89 14.44 -7.61
C HIS A 47 1.93 12.91 -7.63
N ALA A 48 2.88 12.33 -8.35
CA ALA A 48 3.09 10.88 -8.39
C ALA A 48 3.46 10.34 -7.01
N GLN A 49 4.37 10.99 -6.27
CA GLN A 49 4.74 10.61 -4.91
C GLN A 49 3.53 10.64 -3.97
N LYS A 50 2.73 11.71 -4.00
CA LYS A 50 1.51 11.80 -3.17
C LYS A 50 0.50 10.71 -3.52
N THR A 51 0.33 10.42 -4.82
CA THR A 51 -0.59 9.38 -5.29
C THR A 51 -0.11 8.01 -4.83
N VAL A 52 1.16 7.69 -5.06
CA VAL A 52 1.78 6.44 -4.62
C VAL A 52 1.72 6.31 -3.11
N GLN A 53 2.04 7.35 -2.35
CA GLN A 53 1.97 7.30 -0.89
C GLN A 53 0.54 7.08 -0.39
N LYS A 54 -0.46 7.74 -0.99
CA LYS A 54 -1.87 7.53 -0.64
C LYS A 54 -2.31 6.08 -0.88
N GLU A 55 -1.96 5.51 -2.02
CA GLU A 55 -2.28 4.11 -2.36
C GLU A 55 -1.42 3.11 -1.56
N GLN A 56 -0.15 3.44 -1.29
CA GLN A 56 0.73 2.61 -0.47
C GLN A 56 0.36 2.66 1.00
N SER A 57 -0.17 3.75 1.53
CA SER A 57 -0.74 3.80 2.87
C SER A 57 -1.87 2.78 3.01
N TRP A 58 -2.63 2.51 1.95
CA TRP A 58 -3.62 1.44 1.95
C TRP A 58 -2.97 0.04 1.96
N LEU A 59 -1.91 -0.18 1.17
CA LEU A 59 -1.12 -1.43 1.21
C LEU A 59 -0.42 -1.65 2.58
N HIS A 60 0.13 -0.60 3.17
CA HIS A 60 0.78 -0.66 4.48
C HIS A 60 -0.25 -0.89 5.60
N PHE A 61 -1.43 -0.28 5.50
CA PHE A 61 -2.52 -0.53 6.44
C PHE A 61 -2.99 -1.99 6.38
N LEU A 62 -3.18 -2.57 5.20
CA LEU A 62 -3.53 -3.99 5.05
C LEU A 62 -2.45 -4.92 5.60
N ASN A 63 -1.17 -4.62 5.35
CA ASN A 63 -0.06 -5.43 5.85
C ASN A 63 0.12 -5.31 7.37
N GLN A 64 -0.03 -4.12 7.96
CA GLN A 64 0.07 -3.95 9.42
C GLN A 64 -1.13 -4.52 10.16
N LEU A 65 -2.35 -4.37 9.61
CA LEU A 65 -3.54 -5.03 10.12
C LEU A 65 -3.32 -6.56 10.10
N SER A 66 -2.75 -7.09 9.00
CA SER A 66 -2.40 -8.52 8.90
C SER A 66 -1.37 -8.98 9.93
N VAL A 67 -0.40 -8.15 10.33
CA VAL A 67 0.59 -8.57 11.35
C VAL A 67 -0.03 -8.58 12.74
N GLN A 68 -0.81 -7.55 13.11
CA GLN A 68 -1.53 -7.56 14.38
C GLN A 68 -2.54 -8.72 14.45
N ASP A 69 -3.23 -9.01 13.34
CA ASP A 69 -4.16 -10.13 13.27
C ASP A 69 -3.41 -11.47 13.38
N GLN A 70 -2.22 -11.60 12.78
CA GLN A 70 -1.36 -12.78 12.94
C GLN A 70 -0.89 -12.96 14.39
N GLU A 71 -0.52 -11.88 15.08
CA GLU A 71 -0.12 -11.91 16.49
C GLU A 71 -1.28 -12.31 17.39
N GLN A 72 -2.46 -11.69 17.23
CA GLN A 72 -3.66 -12.05 17.97
C GLN A 72 -4.11 -13.49 17.72
N PHE A 73 -4.01 -13.96 16.48
CA PHE A 73 -4.32 -15.34 16.13
C PHE A 73 -3.32 -16.32 16.78
N ALA A 74 -2.02 -16.04 16.69
CA ALA A 74 -0.99 -16.84 17.34
C ALA A 74 -1.16 -16.86 18.87
N GLU A 75 -1.45 -15.71 19.48
CA GLU A 75 -1.74 -15.59 20.91
C GLU A 75 -2.95 -16.43 21.31
N THR A 76 -4.02 -16.43 20.50
CA THR A 76 -5.22 -17.26 20.73
C THR A 76 -4.92 -18.76 20.61
N LEU A 77 -3.97 -19.17 19.76
CA LEU A 77 -3.54 -20.57 19.67
C LEU A 77 -2.68 -21.00 20.85
N ILE A 78 -1.78 -20.11 21.32
CA ILE A 78 -0.88 -20.37 22.44
C ILE A 78 -1.64 -20.34 23.77
N ASN A 79 -2.53 -19.36 23.94
CA ASN A 79 -3.35 -19.13 25.12
C ASN A 79 -4.83 -19.10 24.72
N PRO A 80 -5.45 -20.28 24.52
CA PRO A 80 -6.84 -20.35 24.10
C PRO A 80 -7.74 -19.70 25.16
N PRO A 81 -8.58 -18.73 24.78
CA PRO A 81 -9.52 -18.12 25.70
C PRO A 81 -10.58 -19.15 26.13
N PRO A 82 -11.21 -18.94 27.30
CA PRO A 82 -12.26 -19.83 27.77
C PRO A 82 -13.42 -19.85 26.78
N MET A 83 -14.01 -21.03 26.56
CA MET A 83 -15.18 -21.18 25.72
C MET A 83 -16.30 -20.25 26.17
N ASN A 84 -16.81 -19.47 25.22
CA ASN A 84 -18.02 -18.68 25.44
C ASN A 84 -19.26 -19.58 25.49
N ASP A 85 -20.40 -19.02 25.89
CA ASP A 85 -21.62 -19.82 26.09
C ASP A 85 -22.17 -20.42 24.79
N ALA A 86 -21.89 -19.82 23.63
CA ALA A 86 -22.24 -20.38 22.33
C ALA A 86 -21.39 -21.63 22.01
N MET A 87 -20.08 -21.57 22.28
CA MET A 87 -19.17 -22.71 22.12
C MET A 87 -19.55 -23.86 23.06
N LYS A 88 -19.88 -23.57 24.31
CA LYS A 88 -20.36 -24.59 25.27
C LYS A 88 -21.64 -25.28 24.78
N LYS A 89 -22.60 -24.51 24.23
CA LYS A 89 -23.83 -25.07 23.64
C LYS A 89 -23.53 -25.94 22.43
N ALA A 90 -22.63 -25.51 21.54
CA ALA A 90 -22.23 -26.28 20.38
C ALA A 90 -21.54 -27.60 20.78
N MET A 91 -20.67 -27.58 21.79
CA MET A 91 -20.05 -28.77 22.37
C MET A 91 -21.08 -29.74 22.96
N ALA A 92 -22.09 -29.24 23.68
CA ALA A 92 -23.15 -30.08 24.24
C ALA A 92 -23.97 -30.79 23.14
N ILE A 93 -24.30 -30.08 22.06
CA ILE A 93 -25.00 -30.66 20.89
C ILE A 93 -24.13 -31.71 20.21
N HIS A 94 -22.84 -31.44 20.03
CA HIS A 94 -21.89 -32.39 19.47
C HIS A 94 -21.83 -33.68 20.33
N ASP A 95 -21.68 -33.56 21.64
CA ASP A 95 -21.58 -34.72 22.55
C ASP A 95 -22.87 -35.56 22.57
N GLU A 96 -24.04 -34.94 22.45
CA GLU A 96 -25.32 -35.63 22.31
C GLU A 96 -25.38 -36.42 21.00
N PHE A 97 -24.94 -35.80 19.89
CA PHE A 97 -24.91 -36.44 18.57
C PHE A 97 -23.95 -37.64 18.48
N PHE A 98 -22.83 -37.61 19.20
CA PHE A 98 -21.86 -38.70 19.23
C PHE A 98 -22.20 -39.81 20.23
N LYS A 99 -23.02 -39.54 21.27
CA LYS A 99 -23.49 -40.56 22.22
C LYS A 99 -24.57 -41.47 21.64
N ASP A 100 -25.39 -40.98 20.70
CA ASP A 100 -26.44 -41.76 20.05
C ASP A 100 -25.93 -42.66 18.91
N SER A 101 -24.61 -42.64 18.61
CA SER A 101 -23.99 -43.40 17.53
C SER A 101 -23.14 -44.62 17.98
N VAL A 102 -23.29 -45.08 19.23
CA VAL A 102 -22.66 -46.32 19.76
C VAL A 102 -23.71 -47.25 20.35
#